data_AF-A0A6M0JTK2-F1
#
_entry.id   AF-A0A6M0JTK2-F1
#
_cell.length_a   1.000
_cell.length_b   1.000
_cell.length_c   1.000
_cell.angle_alpha   90.00
_cell.angle_beta   90.00
_cell.angle_gamma   90.00
#
_symmetry.space_group_name_H-M   'P 1'
#
loop_
_entity.id
_entity.type
_entity.pdbx_description
1 polymer ?
#
loop_
_entity_poly.entity_id
_entity_poly.type
_entity_poly.pdbx_seq_one_letter_code
_entity_poly.pdbx_strand_id
1 'polypeptide(L)'
;MPEQPSFSERVRRLMVGPQRARSKTGDQDELAEQLGAEPVAPGVLLVERRLGARLRHGRVLLKPEIADAGRASASLMELAWRGASPDAAPRPLLFLDTETSGLAGGTGTWAFLTGILIAEPETWVLRQYLLTSLDAEPAYLEAVGGELSAPAMLVSYNGRAFDAPLLTTRFRLAGRPDPFGELWHLDLLAPVRRAFGRVWSDCRLMSAESKLLAFAREDDLPGSAAPAAWLGWIQRGEMASLGGVLRHNRWDLLSLAGLVPVLGEAFEDPNSYGADPHAVARHHWAQGRLAQALRLLEAASGRLTDAGRLDLADLYRRQGRWTDCCAIWEGLATQGSQEALSALAKYHEHKRHNLGRALEYAEALAPSEERERRCQRLRKKLRGSG
;
A
#
# COMPACT_ATOMS: atom_id res chain seq x y z
N MET A 1 33.65 8.66 20.57
CA MET A 1 32.61 9.64 20.20
C MET A 1 31.37 9.26 20.98
N PRO A 2 30.86 10.09 21.91
CA PRO A 2 29.61 9.75 22.59
C PRO A 2 28.48 9.67 21.55
N GLU A 3 27.73 8.56 21.56
CA GLU A 3 26.54 8.40 20.71
C GLU A 3 25.57 9.54 20.98
N GLN A 4 25.15 10.24 19.93
CA GLN A 4 24.11 11.25 20.05
C GLN A 4 22.79 10.55 20.43
N PRO A 5 22.06 11.05 21.44
CA PRO A 5 20.78 10.48 21.83
C PRO A 5 19.80 10.54 20.65
N SER A 6 18.97 9.50 20.51
CA SER A 6 17.94 9.43 19.49
C SER A 6 16.97 10.62 19.60
N PHE A 7 16.30 10.95 18.49
CA PHE A 7 15.37 12.08 18.47
C PHE A 7 14.27 11.94 19.53
N SER A 8 13.68 10.75 19.69
CA SER A 8 12.65 10.48 20.70
C SER A 8 13.18 10.63 22.13
N GLU A 9 14.44 10.28 22.39
CA GLU A 9 15.08 10.50 23.70
C GLU A 9 15.30 11.98 24.00
N ARG A 10 15.64 12.78 22.97
CA ARG A 10 15.74 14.24 23.12
C ARG A 10 14.40 14.84 23.50
N VAL A 11 13.31 14.40 22.89
CA VAL A 11 11.94 14.83 23.24
C VAL A 11 11.59 14.40 24.67
N ARG A 12 11.86 13.15 25.07
CA ARG A 12 11.63 12.69 26.44
C ARG A 12 12.37 13.51 27.49
N ARG A 13 13.62 13.93 27.22
CA ARG A 13 14.39 14.77 28.13
C ARG A 13 13.78 16.16 28.33
N LEU A 14 13.05 16.69 27.34
CA LEU A 14 12.34 17.97 27.47
C LEU A 14 11.17 17.91 28.45
N MET A 15 10.59 16.73 28.71
CA MET A 15 9.50 16.53 29.66
C MET A 15 9.94 16.59 31.13
N VAL A 16 11.25 16.51 31.40
CA VAL A 16 11.82 16.38 32.77
C VAL A 16 12.57 17.66 33.21
N GLY A 17 12.84 18.60 32.30
CA GLY A 17 13.57 19.84 32.61
C GLY A 17 12.67 21.06 32.84
N PRO A 18 13.13 22.10 33.57
CA PRO A 18 12.35 23.33 33.73
C PRO A 18 12.17 24.02 32.36
N GLN A 19 10.92 24.10 31.89
CA GLN A 19 10.57 24.86 30.69
C GLN A 19 10.90 26.34 30.96
N ARG A 20 11.82 26.94 30.18
CA ARG A 20 11.96 28.40 30.15
C ARG A 20 10.65 28.95 29.58
N ALA A 21 9.85 29.57 30.44
CA ALA A 21 8.61 30.23 30.10
C ALA A 21 8.90 31.44 29.19
N ARG A 22 9.00 31.22 27.88
CA ARG A 22 8.56 32.24 26.92
C ARG A 22 7.04 32.29 26.96
N SER A 23 6.48 33.46 26.67
CA SER A 23 5.04 33.64 26.53
C SER A 23 4.52 32.74 25.40
N LYS A 24 4.09 31.52 25.74
CA LYS A 24 3.66 30.49 24.78
C LYS A 24 2.55 30.96 23.84
N THR A 25 1.74 31.94 24.27
CA THR A 25 0.61 32.47 23.51
C THR A 25 1.03 33.45 22.42
N GLY A 26 1.97 34.36 22.69
CA GLY A 26 2.40 35.35 21.69
C GLY A 26 3.10 34.73 20.48
N ASP A 27 3.94 33.73 20.71
CA ASP A 27 4.64 33.00 19.64
C ASP A 27 3.66 32.13 18.82
N GLN A 28 2.61 31.57 19.45
CA GLN A 28 1.62 30.74 18.76
C GLN A 28 0.76 31.55 17.79
N ASP A 29 0.34 32.75 18.15
CA ASP A 29 -0.46 33.62 17.29
C ASP A 29 0.33 34.06 16.05
N GLU A 30 1.62 34.40 16.22
CA GLU A 30 2.51 34.72 15.10
C GLU A 30 2.73 33.51 14.17
N LEU A 31 2.93 32.31 14.74
CA LEU A 31 3.01 31.08 13.95
C LEU A 31 1.70 30.79 13.20
N ALA A 32 0.56 31.00 13.85
CA ALA A 32 -0.75 30.80 13.25
C ALA A 32 -0.95 31.75 12.05
N GLU A 33 -0.61 33.02 12.20
CA GLU A 33 -0.64 34.01 11.12
C GLU A 33 0.29 33.60 9.96
N GLN A 34 1.54 33.21 10.26
CA GLN A 34 2.51 32.81 9.24
C GLN A 34 2.06 31.58 8.43
N LEU A 35 1.41 30.62 9.09
CA LEU A 35 0.94 29.39 8.46
C LEU A 35 -0.44 29.52 7.80
N GLY A 36 -1.17 30.60 8.12
CA GLY A 36 -2.59 30.73 7.81
C GLY A 36 -3.43 29.68 8.55
N ALA A 37 -3.11 29.45 9.83
CA ALA A 37 -3.74 28.47 10.69
C ALA A 37 -4.72 29.12 11.67
N GLU A 38 -5.74 28.37 12.08
CA GLU A 38 -6.65 28.72 13.17
C GLU A 38 -6.22 28.02 14.47
N PRO A 39 -6.08 28.75 15.59
CA PRO A 39 -5.92 28.13 16.90
C PRO A 39 -7.22 27.46 17.36
N VAL A 40 -7.27 26.12 17.31
CA VAL A 40 -8.46 25.35 17.75
C VAL A 40 -8.41 25.01 19.24
N ALA A 41 -7.22 25.05 19.84
CA ALA A 41 -6.98 24.97 21.27
C ALA A 41 -5.60 25.58 21.62
N PRO A 42 -5.32 25.92 22.89
CA PRO A 42 -3.96 26.27 23.30
C PRO A 42 -2.98 25.14 22.94
N GLY A 43 -1.93 25.45 22.18
CA GLY A 43 -0.96 24.47 21.69
C GLY A 43 -1.41 23.58 20.52
N VAL A 44 -2.54 23.88 19.87
CA VAL A 44 -3.04 23.16 18.68
C VAL A 44 -3.47 24.14 17.59
N LEU A 45 -2.89 23.99 16.41
CA LEU A 45 -3.23 24.77 15.22
C LEU A 45 -3.90 23.89 14.16
N LEU A 46 -4.89 24.43 13.46
CA LEU A 46 -5.51 23.81 12.29
C LEU A 46 -5.21 24.66 11.05
N VAL A 47 -4.53 24.08 10.07
CA VAL A 47 -4.47 24.65 8.73
C VAL A 47 -5.54 23.97 7.88
N GLU A 48 -6.64 24.66 7.61
CA GLU A 48 -7.66 24.21 6.66
C GLU A 48 -7.45 24.87 5.29
N ARG A 49 -7.47 24.08 4.22
CA ARG A 49 -7.41 24.55 2.84
C ARG A 49 -8.52 23.91 2.03
N ARG A 50 -9.34 24.74 1.39
CA ARG A 50 -10.29 24.30 0.37
C ARG A 50 -9.60 24.40 -0.99
N LEU A 51 -9.25 23.25 -1.56
CA LEU A 51 -8.57 23.14 -2.84
C LEU A 51 -9.61 22.93 -3.94
N GLY A 52 -9.42 23.55 -5.10
CA GLY A 52 -10.39 23.49 -6.20
C GLY A 52 -10.73 22.04 -6.59
N ALA A 53 -11.98 21.80 -7.01
CA ALA A 53 -12.47 20.49 -7.43
C ALA A 53 -11.57 19.78 -8.45
N ARG A 54 -10.89 20.54 -9.31
CA ARG A 54 -10.05 20.00 -10.39
C ARG A 54 -8.60 20.37 -10.14
N LEU A 55 -7.93 19.58 -9.30
CA LEU A 55 -6.53 19.81 -8.94
C LEU A 55 -5.63 18.90 -9.77
N ARG A 56 -4.65 19.46 -10.47
CA ARG A 56 -3.64 18.65 -11.16
C ARG A 56 -2.53 18.27 -10.18
N HIS A 57 -2.23 16.97 -10.11
CA HIS A 57 -1.15 16.41 -9.30
C HIS A 57 -0.33 15.45 -10.16
N GLY A 58 0.81 15.92 -10.65
CA GLY A 58 1.54 15.27 -11.75
C GLY A 58 0.68 15.16 -13.01
N ARG A 59 0.57 13.95 -13.57
CA ARG A 59 -0.27 13.65 -14.74
C ARG A 59 -1.75 13.44 -14.40
N VAL A 60 -2.09 13.28 -13.13
CA VAL A 60 -3.47 12.97 -12.69
C VAL A 60 -4.24 14.25 -12.42
N LEU A 61 -5.52 14.26 -12.84
CA LEU A 61 -6.48 15.29 -12.46
C LEU A 61 -7.31 14.75 -11.30
N LEU A 62 -7.03 15.24 -10.10
CA LEU A 62 -7.80 14.91 -8.91
C LEU A 62 -9.17 15.59 -9.00
N LYS A 63 -10.22 14.77 -8.92
CA LYS A 63 -11.61 15.22 -8.82
C LYS A 63 -12.28 14.56 -7.61
N PRO A 64 -13.20 15.24 -6.90
CA PRO A 64 -13.75 14.73 -5.63
C PRO A 64 -14.40 13.35 -5.76
N GLU A 65 -14.86 12.97 -6.95
CA GLU A 65 -15.45 11.66 -7.21
C GLU A 65 -14.46 10.49 -7.07
N ILE A 66 -13.15 10.76 -7.04
CA ILE A 66 -12.14 9.75 -6.69
C ILE A 66 -12.34 9.24 -5.25
N ALA A 67 -12.86 10.08 -4.36
CA ALA A 67 -13.13 9.71 -2.98
C ALA A 67 -14.45 8.94 -2.81
N ASP A 68 -15.17 8.64 -3.89
CA ASP A 68 -16.28 7.69 -3.85
C ASP A 68 -15.71 6.28 -3.96
N ALA A 69 -15.70 5.53 -2.85
CA ALA A 69 -15.23 4.15 -2.81
C ALA A 69 -15.97 3.24 -3.83
N GLY A 70 -17.22 3.59 -4.21
CA GLY A 70 -17.98 2.86 -5.22
C GLY A 70 -17.46 3.06 -6.66
N ARG A 71 -16.63 4.08 -6.89
CA ARG A 71 -15.96 4.32 -8.19
C ARG A 71 -14.54 3.78 -8.23
N ALA A 72 -13.98 3.41 -7.09
CA ALA A 72 -12.69 2.77 -7.05
C ALA A 72 -12.78 1.36 -7.66
N SER A 73 -11.69 0.91 -8.29
CA SER A 73 -11.64 -0.44 -8.89
C SER A 73 -11.92 -1.49 -7.82
N ALA A 74 -12.83 -2.43 -8.11
CA ALA A 74 -13.11 -3.56 -7.23
C ALA A 74 -11.83 -4.33 -6.87
N SER A 75 -10.90 -4.45 -7.82
CA SER A 75 -9.58 -5.05 -7.62
C SER A 75 -8.76 -4.38 -6.52
N LEU A 76 -8.89 -3.07 -6.40
CA LEU A 76 -8.20 -2.31 -5.38
C LEU A 76 -8.94 -2.40 -4.04
N MET A 77 -10.27 -2.32 -4.05
CA MET A 77 -11.09 -2.40 -2.83
C MET A 77 -10.99 -3.75 -2.12
N GLU A 78 -10.82 -4.85 -2.86
CA GLU A 78 -10.57 -6.18 -2.31
C GLU A 78 -9.25 -6.28 -1.50
N LEU A 79 -8.36 -5.28 -1.60
CA LEU A 79 -7.12 -5.21 -0.83
C LEU A 79 -7.27 -4.46 0.49
N ALA A 80 -8.42 -3.84 0.75
CA ALA A 80 -8.68 -3.16 1.99
C ALA A 80 -8.76 -4.15 3.17
N TRP A 81 -8.17 -3.77 4.30
CA TRP A 81 -8.39 -4.48 5.56
C TRP A 81 -9.85 -4.34 6.00
N ARG A 82 -10.45 -5.44 6.48
CA ARG A 82 -11.91 -5.63 6.66
C ARG A 82 -12.74 -5.60 5.35
N GLY A 83 -12.08 -5.68 4.19
CA GLY A 83 -12.73 -5.80 2.88
C GLY A 83 -13.33 -7.18 2.62
N ALA A 84 -14.66 -7.30 2.75
CA ALA A 84 -15.40 -8.48 2.27
C ALA A 84 -16.10 -8.22 0.92
N SER A 85 -16.55 -6.98 0.67
CA SER A 85 -17.20 -6.56 -0.59
C SER A 85 -17.12 -5.03 -0.78
N PRO A 86 -16.90 -4.50 -2.00
CA PRO A 86 -16.99 -3.07 -2.30
C PRO A 86 -18.35 -2.43 -1.93
N ASP A 87 -19.43 -3.21 -1.93
CA ASP A 87 -20.78 -2.72 -1.61
C ASP A 87 -20.98 -2.47 -0.10
N ALA A 88 -20.15 -3.09 0.74
CA ALA A 88 -20.17 -2.92 2.19
C ALA A 88 -19.21 -1.83 2.69
N ALA A 89 -18.39 -1.27 1.80
CA ALA A 89 -17.42 -0.25 2.16
C ALA A 89 -18.11 1.08 2.52
N PRO A 90 -17.80 1.68 3.68
CA PRO A 90 -18.29 3.02 4.01
C PRO A 90 -17.75 4.03 2.99
N ARG A 91 -18.61 5.00 2.65
CA ARG A 91 -18.30 6.13 1.78
C ARG A 91 -18.48 7.40 2.62
N PRO A 92 -17.56 8.37 2.53
CA PRO A 92 -16.49 8.54 1.53
C PRO A 92 -15.13 7.91 1.90
N LEU A 93 -14.14 8.00 1.00
CA LEU A 93 -12.72 7.80 1.31
C LEU A 93 -12.19 8.98 2.13
N LEU A 94 -11.40 8.69 3.16
CA LEU A 94 -10.66 9.65 3.97
C LEU A 94 -9.17 9.34 3.85
N PHE A 95 -8.40 10.28 3.32
CA PHE A 95 -6.96 10.12 3.16
C PHE A 95 -6.25 10.67 4.40
N LEU A 96 -5.31 9.91 4.95
CA LEU A 96 -4.59 10.27 6.17
C LEU A 96 -3.10 10.01 6.02
N ASP A 97 -2.31 10.95 6.51
CA ASP A 97 -0.86 10.87 6.63
C ASP A 97 -0.41 11.63 7.90
N THR A 98 0.63 11.13 8.58
CA THR A 98 1.16 11.77 9.79
C THR A 98 2.64 12.09 9.70
N GLU A 99 3.03 13.21 10.32
CA GLU A 99 4.44 13.47 10.61
C GLU A 99 4.72 13.16 12.07
N THR A 100 5.81 12.43 12.28
CA THR A 100 6.10 11.84 13.58
C THR A 100 7.45 12.29 14.10
N SER A 101 7.58 12.34 15.41
CA SER A 101 8.79 12.70 16.11
C SER A 101 9.84 11.57 16.09
N GLY A 102 9.78 10.61 15.17
CA GLY A 102 10.72 9.49 15.11
C GLY A 102 10.16 8.25 14.42
N LEU A 103 11.05 7.47 13.82
CA LEU A 103 10.70 6.33 12.96
C LEU A 103 10.41 5.02 13.73
N ALA A 104 10.64 5.00 15.04
CA ALA A 104 10.65 3.76 15.84
C ALA A 104 9.29 3.36 16.44
N GLY A 105 8.21 4.13 16.24
CA GLY A 105 6.83 3.74 16.58
C GLY A 105 6.54 3.44 18.06
N GLY A 106 7.50 3.65 18.98
CA GLY A 106 7.33 3.37 20.41
C GLY A 106 6.56 4.48 21.14
N THR A 107 6.20 4.23 22.41
CA THR A 107 5.43 5.16 23.28
C THR A 107 6.05 6.55 23.47
N GLY A 108 7.33 6.73 23.13
CA GLY A 108 8.01 8.03 23.13
C GLY A 108 7.90 8.82 21.83
N THR A 109 7.24 8.27 20.81
CA THR A 109 7.02 8.93 19.51
C THR A 109 5.72 9.73 19.57
N TRP A 110 5.77 10.96 19.08
CA TRP A 110 4.62 11.85 18.97
C TRP A 110 4.22 11.95 17.51
N ALA A 111 2.92 11.86 17.23
CA ALA A 111 2.36 12.37 15.98
C ALA A 111 2.16 13.88 16.20
N PHE A 112 2.96 14.71 15.53
CA PHE A 112 2.91 16.15 15.73
C PHE A 112 2.16 16.87 14.60
N LEU A 113 1.98 16.21 13.46
CA LEU A 113 1.10 16.64 12.39
C LEU A 113 0.23 15.46 11.97
N THR A 114 -1.07 15.66 11.90
CA THR A 114 -2.00 14.73 11.26
C THR A 114 -2.71 15.48 10.15
N GLY A 115 -2.41 15.08 8.92
CA GLY A 115 -3.08 15.57 7.74
C GLY A 115 -4.25 14.67 7.37
N ILE A 116 -5.37 15.28 7.04
CA ILE A 116 -6.59 14.64 6.59
C ILE A 116 -7.04 15.33 5.31
N LEU A 117 -7.29 14.55 4.27
CA LEU A 117 -7.88 15.04 3.04
C LEU A 117 -9.20 14.30 2.80
N ILE A 118 -10.27 15.07 2.63
CA ILE A 118 -11.60 14.58 2.31
C ILE A 118 -12.13 15.29 1.06
N ALA A 119 -13.03 14.62 0.36
CA ALA A 119 -13.74 15.18 -0.77
C ALA A 119 -15.10 15.70 -0.32
N GLU A 120 -15.43 16.90 -0.76
CA GLU A 120 -16.78 17.45 -0.78
C GLU A 120 -17.23 17.59 -2.26
N PRO A 121 -18.53 17.76 -2.55
CA PRO A 121 -19.04 17.73 -3.92
C PRO A 121 -18.27 18.60 -4.93
N GLU A 122 -17.83 19.80 -4.53
CA GLU A 122 -17.18 20.78 -5.41
C GLU A 122 -15.80 21.23 -4.91
N THR A 123 -15.21 20.53 -3.93
CA THR A 123 -13.91 20.91 -3.38
C THR A 123 -13.22 19.73 -2.72
N TRP A 124 -11.90 19.80 -2.64
CA TRP A 124 -11.14 19.01 -1.68
C TRP A 124 -10.97 19.83 -0.41
N VAL A 125 -11.15 19.22 0.75
CA VAL A 125 -10.89 19.85 2.05
C VAL A 125 -9.70 19.16 2.67
N LEU A 126 -8.60 19.91 2.78
CA LEU A 126 -7.38 19.50 3.46
C LEU A 126 -7.38 20.13 4.85
N ARG A 127 -7.28 19.30 5.89
CA ARG A 127 -7.12 19.71 7.28
C ARG A 127 -5.82 19.16 7.82
N GLN A 128 -5.00 20.04 8.35
CA GLN A 128 -3.69 19.70 8.91
C GLN A 128 -3.63 20.19 10.35
N TYR A 129 -3.76 19.26 11.29
CA TYR A 129 -3.67 19.54 12.72
C TYR A 129 -2.22 19.50 13.14
N LEU A 130 -1.70 20.59 13.71
CA LEU A 130 -0.32 20.74 14.15
C LEU A 130 -0.27 20.91 15.67
N LEU A 131 0.48 20.03 16.33
CA LEU A 131 0.76 20.11 17.75
C LEU A 131 1.90 21.11 17.99
N THR A 132 1.62 22.24 18.63
CA THR A 132 2.62 23.30 18.89
C THR A 132 3.11 23.34 20.33
N SER A 133 2.53 22.52 21.22
CA SER A 133 3.02 22.31 22.59
C SER A 133 2.74 20.88 23.07
N LEU A 134 3.68 20.28 23.83
CA LEU A 134 3.59 18.86 24.24
C LEU A 134 2.43 18.57 25.21
N ASP A 135 2.07 19.53 26.05
CA ASP A 135 0.94 19.44 27.00
C ASP A 135 -0.43 19.53 26.31
N ALA A 136 -0.48 19.92 25.03
CA ALA A 136 -1.71 20.08 24.26
C ALA A 136 -2.14 18.81 23.50
N GLU A 137 -1.38 17.71 23.60
CA GLU A 137 -1.72 16.49 22.85
C GLU A 137 -3.12 15.93 23.14
N PRO A 138 -3.65 15.95 24.38
CA PRO A 138 -5.03 15.52 24.61
C PRO A 138 -6.07 16.31 23.81
N ALA A 139 -5.85 17.60 23.56
CA ALA A 139 -6.72 18.45 22.74
C ALA A 139 -6.48 18.22 21.24
N TYR A 140 -5.22 17.98 20.84
CA TYR A 140 -4.87 17.60 19.48
C TYR A 140 -5.55 16.28 19.06
N LEU A 141 -5.47 15.26 19.91
CA LEU A 141 -6.10 13.96 19.67
C LEU A 141 -7.63 14.06 19.66
N GLU A 142 -8.21 14.97 20.45
CA GLU A 142 -9.65 15.25 20.40
C GLU A 142 -10.08 15.77 19.04
N ALA A 143 -9.37 16.79 18.54
CA ALA A 143 -9.66 17.40 17.25
C ALA A 143 -9.53 16.37 16.10
N VAL A 144 -8.44 15.60 16.09
CA VAL A 144 -8.22 14.52 15.11
C VAL A 144 -9.28 13.42 15.24
N GLY A 145 -9.63 13.02 16.47
CA GLY A 145 -10.63 11.99 16.73
C GLY A 145 -12.03 12.40 16.26
N GLY A 146 -12.35 13.69 16.33
CA GLY A 146 -13.59 14.25 15.79
C GLY A 146 -13.76 14.00 14.30
N GLU A 147 -12.70 14.22 13.51
CA GLU A 147 -12.69 13.97 12.06
C GLU A 147 -12.84 12.49 11.71
N LEU A 148 -12.24 11.61 12.51
CA LEU A 148 -12.27 10.16 12.30
C LEU A 148 -13.53 9.48 12.85
N SER A 149 -14.44 10.24 13.48
CA SER A 149 -15.66 9.69 14.07
C SER A 149 -16.74 9.32 13.03
N ALA A 150 -16.71 9.94 11.86
CA ALA A 150 -17.64 9.66 10.77
C ALA A 150 -17.27 8.35 10.04
N PRO A 151 -18.26 7.52 9.64
CA PRO A 151 -17.99 6.32 8.85
C PRO A 151 -17.32 6.68 7.52
N ALA A 152 -16.07 6.25 7.35
CA ALA A 152 -15.29 6.43 6.13
C ALA A 152 -14.36 5.23 5.92
N MET A 153 -13.86 5.07 4.69
CA MET A 153 -12.73 4.18 4.44
C MET A 153 -11.44 4.98 4.54
N LEU A 154 -10.58 4.60 5.48
CA LEU A 154 -9.25 5.17 5.62
C LEU A 154 -8.37 4.75 4.45
N VAL A 155 -7.69 5.72 3.84
CA VAL A 155 -6.67 5.49 2.83
C VAL A 155 -5.36 6.08 3.32
N SER A 156 -4.30 5.29 3.34
CA SER A 156 -2.96 5.76 3.70
C SER A 156 -1.89 5.01 2.91
N TYR A 157 -0.62 5.42 3.05
CA TYR A 157 0.51 4.70 2.50
C TYR A 157 1.36 4.14 3.63
N ASN A 158 1.39 2.81 3.78
CA ASN A 158 2.06 2.12 4.88
C ASN A 158 1.47 2.40 6.28
N GLY A 159 0.35 3.13 6.38
CA GLY A 159 -0.17 3.55 7.68
C GLY A 159 -0.78 2.44 8.52
N ARG A 160 -1.04 1.25 7.97
CA ARG A 160 -1.46 0.10 8.78
C ARG A 160 -0.33 -0.40 9.69
N ALA A 161 0.91 -0.20 9.27
CA ALA A 161 2.10 -0.59 10.04
C ALA A 161 2.70 0.57 10.86
N PHE A 162 2.36 1.83 10.52
CA PHE A 162 2.99 3.01 11.10
C PHE A 162 1.97 3.99 11.72
N ASP A 163 1.22 4.75 10.91
CA ASP A 163 0.34 5.83 11.38
C ASP A 163 -0.75 5.35 12.34
N ALA A 164 -1.53 4.34 11.95
CA ALA A 164 -2.66 3.87 12.73
C ALA A 164 -2.21 3.25 14.08
N PRO A 165 -1.23 2.32 14.13
CA PRO A 165 -0.72 1.83 15.41
C PRO A 165 -0.17 2.93 16.33
N LEU A 166 0.51 3.94 15.77
CA LEU A 166 1.01 5.08 16.54
C LEU A 166 -0.15 5.87 17.14
N LEU A 167 -1.08 6.34 16.31
CA LEU A 167 -2.23 7.13 16.78
C LEU A 167 -3.09 6.34 17.76
N THR A 168 -3.41 5.08 17.48
CA THR A 168 -4.07 4.17 18.43
C THR A 168 -3.38 4.15 19.79
N THR A 169 -2.04 4.06 19.82
CA THR A 169 -1.27 4.13 21.07
C THR A 169 -1.43 5.48 21.77
N ARG A 170 -1.38 6.60 21.03
CA ARG A 170 -1.57 7.95 21.58
C ARG A 170 -2.98 8.15 22.15
N PHE A 171 -4.02 7.75 21.42
CA PHE A 171 -5.42 7.79 21.90
C PHE A 171 -5.58 7.02 23.21
N ARG A 172 -5.04 5.80 23.28
CA ARG A 172 -5.09 4.97 24.50
C ARG A 172 -4.36 5.62 25.68
N LEU A 173 -3.16 6.17 25.46
CA LEU A 173 -2.40 6.87 26.51
C LEU A 173 -3.11 8.13 27.00
N ALA A 174 -3.86 8.81 26.13
CA ALA A 174 -4.69 9.95 26.49
C ALA A 174 -6.05 9.55 27.11
N GLY A 175 -6.33 8.26 27.29
CA GLY A 175 -7.61 7.76 27.84
C GLY A 175 -8.80 7.99 26.91
N ARG A 176 -8.56 8.16 25.60
CA ARG A 176 -9.61 8.40 24.59
C ARG A 176 -9.94 7.12 23.80
N PRO A 177 -11.17 7.00 23.29
CA PRO A 177 -11.54 5.91 22.37
C PRO A 177 -10.62 5.88 21.14
N ASP A 178 -10.23 4.69 20.72
CA ASP A 178 -9.39 4.44 19.55
C ASP A 178 -10.27 4.41 18.28
N PRO A 179 -10.17 5.39 17.37
CA PRO A 179 -11.04 5.45 16.20
C PRO A 179 -10.64 4.43 15.12
N PHE A 180 -9.47 3.78 15.20
CA PHE A 180 -8.94 2.96 14.11
C PHE A 180 -9.33 1.47 14.18
N GLY A 181 -9.73 0.96 15.34
CA GLY A 181 -9.96 -0.47 15.56
C GLY A 181 -11.02 -1.10 14.64
N GLU A 182 -11.98 -0.29 14.18
CA GLU A 182 -13.14 -0.71 13.40
C GLU A 182 -13.15 -0.20 11.94
N LEU A 183 -12.16 0.59 11.53
CA LEU A 183 -12.17 1.23 10.21
C LEU A 183 -11.83 0.26 9.09
N TRP A 184 -12.52 0.44 7.96
CA TRP A 184 -12.05 -0.07 6.68
C TRP A 184 -10.79 0.69 6.31
N HIS A 185 -9.74 -0.04 5.91
CA HIS A 185 -8.44 0.59 5.66
C HIS A 185 -7.79 0.06 4.40
N LEU A 186 -7.72 0.92 3.38
CA LEU A 186 -6.94 0.71 2.19
C LEU A 186 -5.53 1.29 2.37
N ASP A 187 -4.59 0.43 2.72
CA ASP A 187 -3.17 0.78 2.73
C ASP A 187 -2.56 0.57 1.33
N LEU A 188 -2.20 1.67 0.67
CA LEU A 188 -1.72 1.68 -0.72
C LEU A 188 -0.34 1.04 -0.92
N LEU A 189 0.43 0.81 0.14
CA LEU A 189 1.71 0.11 0.01
C LEU A 189 1.52 -1.36 -0.38
N ALA A 190 0.45 -2.00 0.10
CA ALA A 190 0.15 -3.39 -0.23
C ALA A 190 -0.13 -3.62 -1.74
N PRO A 191 -1.05 -2.87 -2.41
CA PRO A 191 -1.22 -2.95 -3.85
C PRO A 191 0.05 -2.59 -4.61
N VAL A 192 0.78 -1.55 -4.19
CA VAL A 192 2.03 -1.14 -4.86
C VAL A 192 3.06 -2.27 -4.83
N ARG A 193 3.34 -2.86 -3.65
CA ARG A 193 4.28 -3.99 -3.54
C ARG A 193 3.83 -5.20 -4.34
N ARG A 194 2.52 -5.45 -4.41
CA ARG A 194 1.97 -6.59 -5.16
C ARG A 194 2.17 -6.43 -6.66
N ALA A 195 1.82 -5.27 -7.21
CA ALA A 195 1.92 -5.01 -8.64
C ALA A 195 3.38 -4.73 -9.07
N PHE A 196 4.19 -4.08 -8.23
CA PHE A 196 5.47 -3.51 -8.64
C PHE A 196 6.70 -4.02 -7.89
N GLY A 197 6.54 -4.76 -6.80
CA GLY A 197 7.67 -5.14 -5.92
C GLY A 197 8.72 -6.03 -6.56
N ARG A 198 8.41 -6.67 -7.70
CA ARG A 198 9.37 -7.47 -8.49
C ARG A 198 10.04 -6.69 -9.62
N VAL A 199 9.51 -5.53 -9.98
CA VAL A 199 9.95 -4.71 -11.12
C VAL A 199 10.52 -3.36 -10.71
N TRP A 200 10.31 -2.93 -9.47
CA TRP A 200 10.89 -1.71 -8.90
C TRP A 200 11.98 -2.01 -7.87
N SER A 201 12.92 -1.07 -7.70
CA SER A 201 13.97 -1.13 -6.66
C SER A 201 13.42 -1.01 -5.25
N ASP A 202 12.37 -0.21 -5.07
CA ASP A 202 11.68 0.01 -3.82
C ASP A 202 10.23 0.44 -4.10
N CYS A 203 9.40 0.39 -3.06
CA CYS A 203 7.99 0.79 -3.10
C CYS A 203 7.76 1.88 -2.05
N ARG A 204 8.54 2.96 -2.07
CA ARG A 204 8.28 4.16 -1.26
C ARG A 204 7.25 5.04 -1.96
N LEU A 205 6.56 5.91 -1.22
CA LEU A 205 5.58 6.84 -1.79
C LEU A 205 6.19 7.70 -2.90
N MET A 206 7.35 8.31 -2.67
CA MET A 206 8.09 9.08 -3.69
C MET A 206 8.35 8.29 -4.99
N SER A 207 8.67 6.99 -4.87
CA SER A 207 8.88 6.13 -6.04
C SER A 207 7.57 5.89 -6.79
N ALA A 208 6.45 5.70 -6.07
CA ALA A 208 5.13 5.57 -6.67
C ALA A 208 4.67 6.90 -7.33
N GLU A 209 4.91 8.04 -6.71
CA GLU A 209 4.62 9.36 -7.27
C GLU A 209 5.32 9.60 -8.60
N SER A 210 6.64 9.40 -8.64
CA SER A 210 7.43 9.59 -9.85
C SER A 210 6.99 8.63 -10.96
N LYS A 211 6.83 7.34 -10.64
CA LYS A 211 6.59 6.31 -11.66
C LYS A 211 5.13 6.23 -12.13
N LEU A 212 4.17 6.48 -11.25
CA LEU A 212 2.75 6.31 -11.55
C LEU A 212 2.02 7.62 -11.75
N LEU A 213 2.41 8.68 -11.04
CA LEU A 213 1.78 9.99 -11.17
C LEU A 213 2.60 10.95 -12.03
N ALA A 214 3.84 10.61 -12.40
CA ALA A 214 4.78 11.56 -13.01
C ALA A 214 4.85 12.87 -12.20
N PHE A 215 4.76 12.75 -10.87
CA PHE A 215 4.84 13.88 -9.96
C PHE A 215 6.26 13.99 -9.44
N ALA A 216 6.84 15.18 -9.57
CA ALA A 216 8.13 15.54 -9.00
C ALA A 216 7.90 16.62 -7.96
N ARG A 217 8.47 16.42 -6.77
CA ARG A 217 8.37 17.40 -5.68
C ARG A 217 9.42 18.49 -5.90
N GLU A 218 8.99 19.75 -5.91
CA GLU A 218 9.87 20.92 -6.05
C GLU A 218 10.24 21.44 -4.66
N ASP A 219 11.52 21.61 -4.35
CA ASP A 219 11.99 22.14 -3.05
C ASP A 219 11.41 21.41 -1.82
N ASP A 220 11.27 20.07 -1.90
CA ASP A 220 10.73 19.28 -0.80
C ASP A 220 11.68 19.23 0.39
N LEU A 221 11.11 19.38 1.59
CA LEU A 221 11.83 19.09 2.81
C LEU A 221 12.04 17.57 2.87
N PRO A 222 13.26 17.06 3.03
CA PRO A 222 13.45 15.64 3.27
C PRO A 222 12.61 15.23 4.48
N GLY A 223 11.79 14.17 4.39
CA GLY A 223 10.91 13.76 5.49
C GLY A 223 11.66 13.54 6.82
N SER A 224 12.94 13.15 6.76
CA SER A 224 13.82 13.06 7.94
C SER A 224 14.07 14.38 8.69
N ALA A 225 13.82 15.52 8.05
CA ALA A 225 13.97 16.85 8.63
C ALA A 225 12.69 17.38 9.27
N ALA A 226 11.51 16.79 9.00
CA ALA A 226 10.26 17.18 9.63
C ALA A 226 10.28 17.09 11.17
N PRO A 227 10.84 16.03 11.79
CA PRO A 227 11.01 15.99 13.24
C PRO A 227 11.89 17.14 13.74
N ALA A 228 13.02 17.41 13.07
CA ALA A 228 13.95 18.47 13.47
C ALA A 228 13.31 19.86 13.41
N ALA A 229 12.49 20.12 12.39
CA ALA A 229 11.70 21.34 12.26
C ALA A 229 10.76 21.55 13.45
N TRP A 230 9.98 20.51 13.79
CA TRP A 230 9.07 20.57 14.92
C TRP A 230 9.79 20.73 16.26
N LEU A 231 10.93 20.06 16.46
CA LEU A 231 11.72 20.24 17.67
C LEU A 231 12.33 21.65 17.78
N GLY A 232 12.74 22.23 16.65
CA GLY A 232 13.20 23.62 16.58
C GLY A 232 12.12 24.59 17.06
N TRP A 233 10.88 24.36 16.66
CA TRP A 233 9.72 25.07 17.20
C TRP A 233 9.58 24.89 18.71
N ILE A 234 9.42 23.65 19.19
CA ILE A 234 9.17 23.35 20.61
C ILE A 234 10.28 23.91 21.52
N GLN A 235 11.53 23.91 21.07
CA GLN A 235 12.68 24.34 21.88
C GLN A 235 13.00 25.83 21.77
N ARG A 236 12.84 26.42 20.58
CA ARG A 236 13.40 27.73 20.25
C ARG A 236 12.40 28.70 19.62
N GLY A 237 11.19 28.25 19.30
CA GLY A 237 10.19 29.04 18.57
C GLY A 237 10.54 29.22 17.09
N GLU A 238 11.32 28.31 16.49
CA GLU A 238 11.70 28.41 15.07
C GLU A 238 10.53 28.04 14.15
N MET A 239 10.09 28.99 13.32
CA MET A 239 8.89 28.82 12.48
C MET A 239 9.21 28.43 11.03
N ALA A 240 10.38 28.84 10.51
CA ALA A 240 10.71 28.83 9.08
C ALA A 240 10.54 27.47 8.38
N SER A 241 10.76 26.37 9.10
CA SER A 241 10.70 25.01 8.54
C SER A 241 9.31 24.35 8.61
N LEU A 242 8.40 24.81 9.48
CA LEU A 242 7.10 24.17 9.69
C LEU A 242 6.18 24.29 8.46
N GLY A 243 6.24 25.42 7.75
CA GLY A 243 5.56 25.57 6.48
C GLY A 243 5.99 24.52 5.43
N GLY A 244 7.26 24.09 5.46
CA GLY A 244 7.77 23.01 4.60
C GLY A 244 7.17 21.66 4.96
N VAL A 245 7.07 21.34 6.25
CA VAL A 245 6.44 20.12 6.75
C VAL A 245 4.97 20.02 6.33
N LEU A 246 4.22 21.12 6.45
CA LEU A 246 2.83 21.16 6.00
C LEU A 246 2.71 20.97 4.47
N ARG A 247 3.64 21.49 3.68
CA ARG A 247 3.64 21.25 2.22
C ARG A 247 3.93 19.79 1.88
N HIS A 248 4.86 19.16 2.58
CA HIS A 248 5.22 17.75 2.42
C HIS A 248 4.00 16.85 2.66
N ASN A 249 3.44 16.92 3.86
CA ASN A 249 2.25 16.15 4.26
C ASN A 249 1.05 16.40 3.31
N ARG A 250 0.88 17.64 2.81
CA ARG A 250 -0.12 17.92 1.78
C ARG A 250 0.13 17.14 0.49
N TRP A 251 1.37 17.13 -0.02
CA TRP A 251 1.68 16.38 -1.23
C TRP A 251 1.47 14.89 -1.04
N ASP A 252 1.84 14.36 0.12
CA ASP A 252 1.61 12.95 0.46
C ASP A 252 0.13 12.63 0.34
N LEU A 253 -0.76 13.40 0.98
CA LEU A 253 -2.21 13.24 0.89
C LEU A 253 -2.76 13.33 -0.54
N LEU A 254 -2.30 14.31 -1.33
CA LEU A 254 -2.71 14.45 -2.74
C LEU A 254 -2.21 13.27 -3.59
N SER A 255 -1.03 12.74 -3.29
CA SER A 255 -0.48 11.54 -3.91
C SER A 255 -1.30 10.30 -3.56
N LEU A 256 -1.77 10.16 -2.31
CA LEU A 256 -2.69 9.08 -1.93
C LEU A 256 -3.95 9.12 -2.80
N ALA A 257 -4.58 10.30 -2.90
CA ALA A 257 -5.78 10.49 -3.73
C ALA A 257 -5.50 10.16 -5.21
N GLY A 258 -4.37 10.60 -5.75
CA GLY A 258 -3.99 10.33 -7.14
C GLY A 258 -3.65 8.85 -7.42
N LEU A 259 -3.10 8.14 -6.44
CA LEU A 259 -2.70 6.74 -6.60
C LEU A 259 -3.89 5.78 -6.63
N VAL A 260 -5.01 6.09 -5.96
CA VAL A 260 -6.20 5.22 -5.96
C VAL A 260 -6.66 4.83 -7.38
N PRO A 261 -7.00 5.78 -8.28
CA PRO A 261 -7.45 5.42 -9.62
C PRO A 261 -6.33 4.77 -10.45
N VAL A 262 -5.10 5.26 -10.36
CA VAL A 262 -3.96 4.76 -11.14
C VAL A 262 -3.60 3.31 -10.75
N LEU A 263 -3.67 2.96 -9.48
CA LEU A 263 -3.51 1.58 -9.02
C LEU A 263 -4.68 0.71 -9.46
N GLY A 264 -5.90 1.24 -9.45
CA GLY A 264 -7.05 0.55 -10.02
C GLY A 264 -6.83 0.16 -11.49
N GLU A 265 -6.35 1.10 -12.30
CA GLU A 265 -6.01 0.88 -13.72
C GLU A 265 -4.84 -0.09 -13.89
N ALA A 266 -3.79 0.02 -13.06
CA ALA A 266 -2.64 -0.88 -13.10
C ALA A 266 -2.99 -2.34 -12.75
N PHE A 267 -4.06 -2.58 -11.99
CA PHE A 267 -4.55 -3.93 -11.74
C PHE A 267 -5.40 -4.46 -12.92
N GLU A 268 -6.05 -3.60 -13.68
CA GLU A 268 -6.80 -4.01 -14.88
C GLU A 268 -5.91 -4.21 -16.11
N ASP A 269 -4.91 -3.35 -16.30
CA ASP A 269 -3.93 -3.40 -17.37
C ASP A 269 -2.50 -3.21 -16.85
N PRO A 270 -1.90 -4.23 -16.21
CA PRO A 270 -0.55 -4.14 -15.63
C PRO A 270 0.53 -3.77 -16.65
N ASN A 271 0.37 -4.13 -17.93
CA ASN A 271 1.37 -3.86 -18.94
C ASN A 271 1.53 -2.35 -19.21
N SER A 272 0.41 -1.62 -19.32
CA SER A 272 0.42 -0.18 -19.61
C SER A 272 1.01 0.66 -18.47
N TYR A 273 1.10 0.10 -17.26
CA TYR A 273 1.67 0.77 -16.09
C TYR A 273 3.03 0.20 -15.68
N GLY A 274 3.58 -0.77 -16.42
CA GLY A 274 4.85 -1.41 -16.10
C GLY A 274 4.83 -2.23 -14.80
N ALA A 275 3.68 -2.79 -14.45
CA ALA A 275 3.52 -3.72 -13.34
C ALA A 275 3.93 -5.15 -13.76
N ASP A 276 4.09 -6.05 -12.78
CA ASP A 276 4.24 -7.50 -13.01
C ASP A 276 2.87 -8.13 -13.32
N PRO A 277 2.57 -8.50 -14.58
CA PRO A 277 1.29 -9.08 -14.95
C PRO A 277 1.05 -10.45 -14.29
N HIS A 278 2.10 -11.21 -13.98
CA HIS A 278 1.97 -12.50 -13.29
C HIS A 278 1.52 -12.29 -11.84
N ALA A 279 2.12 -11.35 -11.13
CA ALA A 279 1.75 -11.03 -9.75
C ALA A 279 0.30 -10.50 -9.65
N VAL A 280 -0.10 -9.63 -10.59
CA VAL A 280 -1.48 -9.13 -10.67
C VAL A 280 -2.47 -10.24 -11.05
N ALA A 281 -2.15 -11.09 -12.03
CA ALA A 281 -3.00 -12.22 -12.40
C ALA A 281 -3.22 -13.19 -11.23
N ARG A 282 -2.17 -13.49 -10.45
CA ARG A 282 -2.30 -14.31 -9.24
C ARG A 282 -3.22 -13.70 -8.19
N HIS A 283 -3.26 -12.37 -8.10
CA HIS A 283 -4.23 -11.70 -7.24
C HIS A 283 -5.65 -11.94 -7.69
N HIS A 284 -5.97 -11.68 -8.97
CA HIS A 284 -7.30 -11.94 -9.51
C HIS A 284 -7.71 -13.40 -9.35
N TRP A 285 -6.79 -14.34 -9.57
CA TRP A 285 -7.05 -15.76 -9.34
C TRP A 285 -7.41 -16.03 -7.87
N ALA A 286 -6.63 -15.52 -6.91
CA ALA A 286 -6.93 -15.69 -5.49
C ALA A 286 -8.33 -15.15 -5.10
N GLN A 287 -8.84 -14.18 -5.84
CA GLN A 287 -10.16 -13.57 -5.66
C GLN A 287 -11.26 -14.23 -6.51
N GLY A 288 -10.97 -15.38 -7.13
CA GLY A 288 -11.93 -16.13 -7.96
C GLY A 288 -12.16 -15.55 -9.36
N ARG A 289 -11.48 -14.47 -9.74
CA ARG A 289 -11.62 -13.78 -11.03
C ARG A 289 -10.76 -14.45 -12.10
N LEU A 290 -11.05 -15.73 -12.36
CA LEU A 290 -10.28 -16.61 -13.22
C LEU A 290 -10.16 -16.10 -14.67
N ALA A 291 -11.23 -15.52 -15.22
CA ALA A 291 -11.22 -14.98 -16.57
C ALA A 291 -10.27 -13.78 -16.73
N GLN A 292 -10.22 -12.90 -15.71
CA GLN A 292 -9.27 -11.79 -15.67
C GLN A 292 -7.83 -12.32 -15.57
N ALA A 293 -7.57 -13.23 -14.63
CA ALA A 293 -6.26 -13.83 -14.44
C ALA A 293 -5.75 -14.48 -15.74
N LEU A 294 -6.62 -15.24 -16.43
CA LEU A 294 -6.27 -15.87 -17.70
C LEU A 294 -5.90 -14.82 -18.76
N ARG A 295 -6.75 -13.80 -18.97
CA ARG A 295 -6.51 -12.75 -19.96
C ARG A 295 -5.16 -12.07 -19.75
N LEU A 296 -4.83 -11.74 -18.49
CA LEU A 296 -3.56 -11.10 -18.13
C LEU A 296 -2.35 -11.99 -18.43
N LEU A 297 -2.43 -13.29 -18.09
CA LEU A 297 -1.35 -14.24 -18.39
C LEU A 297 -1.21 -14.49 -19.90
N GLU A 298 -2.30 -14.58 -20.64
CA GLU A 298 -2.27 -14.73 -22.10
C GLU A 298 -1.59 -13.52 -22.77
N ALA A 299 -2.00 -12.30 -22.38
CA ALA A 299 -1.41 -11.06 -22.88
C ALA A 299 0.08 -10.92 -22.53
N ALA A 300 0.52 -11.53 -21.42
CA ALA A 300 1.90 -11.52 -20.97
C ALA A 300 2.72 -12.76 -21.40
N SER A 301 2.14 -13.71 -22.15
CA SER A 301 2.71 -15.04 -22.42
C SER A 301 4.19 -15.05 -22.84
N GLY A 302 4.60 -14.13 -23.71
CA GLY A 302 5.98 -14.00 -24.18
C GLY A 302 6.99 -13.48 -23.14
N ARG A 303 6.52 -12.94 -22.01
CA ARG A 303 7.33 -12.35 -20.94
C ARG A 303 7.20 -13.08 -19.61
N LEU A 304 6.37 -14.14 -19.54
CA LEU A 304 6.19 -14.92 -18.33
C LEU A 304 7.46 -15.72 -17.99
N THR A 305 7.79 -15.76 -16.70
CA THR A 305 8.71 -16.74 -16.13
C THR A 305 8.11 -18.14 -16.22
N ASP A 306 8.92 -19.17 -15.97
CA ASP A 306 8.44 -20.56 -15.97
C ASP A 306 7.31 -20.78 -14.94
N ALA A 307 7.40 -20.13 -13.78
CA ALA A 307 6.32 -20.13 -12.79
C ALA A 307 5.03 -19.50 -13.35
N GLY A 308 5.13 -18.39 -14.08
CA GLY A 308 3.98 -17.77 -14.74
C GLY A 308 3.38 -18.63 -15.85
N ARG A 309 4.23 -19.32 -16.62
CA ARG A 309 3.79 -20.28 -17.65
C ARG A 309 3.07 -21.47 -17.03
N LEU A 310 3.56 -22.01 -15.91
CA LEU A 310 2.88 -23.07 -15.17
C LEU A 310 1.51 -22.63 -14.66
N ASP A 311 1.40 -21.41 -14.11
CA ASP A 311 0.12 -20.84 -13.69
C ASP A 311 -0.86 -20.68 -14.87
N LEU A 312 -0.38 -20.25 -16.04
CA LEU A 312 -1.19 -20.17 -17.27
C LEU A 312 -1.67 -21.56 -17.72
N ALA A 313 -0.77 -22.56 -17.72
CA ALA A 313 -1.12 -23.94 -18.04
C ALA A 313 -2.19 -24.50 -17.09
N ASP A 314 -2.13 -24.16 -15.80
CA ASP A 314 -3.13 -24.56 -14.82
C ASP A 314 -4.50 -23.90 -15.05
N LEU A 315 -4.54 -22.65 -15.49
CA LEU A 315 -5.79 -22.00 -15.88
C LEU A 315 -6.39 -22.65 -17.14
N TYR A 316 -5.57 -22.96 -18.16
CA TYR A 316 -6.02 -23.71 -19.33
C TYR A 316 -6.57 -25.08 -18.97
N ARG A 317 -5.87 -25.80 -18.09
CA ARG A 317 -6.32 -27.09 -17.56
C ARG A 317 -7.68 -27.00 -16.90
N ARG A 318 -7.91 -25.97 -16.07
CA ARG A 318 -9.21 -25.74 -15.39
C ARG A 318 -10.34 -25.43 -16.38
N GLN A 319 -10.04 -24.79 -17.51
CA GLN A 319 -11.02 -24.54 -18.58
C GLN A 319 -11.19 -25.72 -19.56
N GLY A 320 -10.43 -26.81 -19.38
CA GLY A 320 -10.45 -27.95 -20.32
C GLY A 320 -9.71 -27.68 -21.64
N ARG A 321 -8.96 -26.58 -21.74
CA ARG A 321 -8.11 -26.22 -22.89
C ARG A 321 -6.81 -27.05 -22.87
N TRP A 322 -6.95 -28.37 -23.02
CA TRP A 322 -5.84 -29.32 -22.87
C TRP A 322 -4.74 -29.14 -23.92
N THR A 323 -5.08 -28.79 -25.15
CA THR A 323 -4.09 -28.53 -26.21
C THR A 323 -3.13 -27.42 -25.82
N ASP A 324 -3.67 -26.28 -25.37
CA ASP A 324 -2.87 -25.11 -24.97
C ASP A 324 -2.05 -25.41 -23.70
N CYS A 325 -2.67 -26.10 -22.73
CA CYS A 325 -2.02 -26.55 -21.51
C CYS A 325 -0.80 -27.45 -21.79
N CYS A 326 -0.98 -28.46 -22.65
CA CYS A 326 0.09 -29.39 -23.01
C CYS A 326 1.21 -28.71 -23.80
N ALA A 327 0.89 -27.79 -24.71
CA ALA A 327 1.90 -27.03 -25.45
C ALA A 327 2.86 -26.27 -24.51
N ILE A 328 2.32 -25.65 -23.44
CA ILE A 328 3.15 -24.99 -22.42
C ILE A 328 4.02 -26.00 -21.67
N TRP A 329 3.42 -27.09 -21.19
CA TRP A 329 4.18 -28.10 -20.46
C TRP A 329 5.27 -28.75 -21.33
N GLU A 330 5.01 -29.02 -22.60
CA GLU A 330 6.00 -29.58 -23.52
C GLU A 330 7.18 -28.62 -23.69
N GLY A 331 6.90 -27.33 -23.91
CA GLY A 331 7.93 -26.29 -23.97
C GLY A 331 8.78 -26.22 -22.71
N LEU A 332 8.17 -26.25 -21.52
CA LEU A 332 8.88 -26.24 -20.24
C LEU A 332 9.64 -27.55 -19.96
N ALA A 333 9.09 -28.69 -20.38
CA ALA A 333 9.73 -29.99 -20.24
C ALA A 333 11.02 -30.08 -21.07
N THR A 334 11.06 -29.48 -22.26
CA THR A 334 12.30 -29.40 -23.06
C THR A 334 13.41 -28.60 -22.36
N GLN A 335 13.03 -27.69 -21.45
CA GLN A 335 13.93 -26.89 -20.62
C GLN A 335 14.27 -27.59 -19.29
N GLY A 336 13.79 -28.82 -19.06
CA GLY A 336 14.07 -29.62 -17.86
C GLY A 336 13.15 -29.36 -16.66
N SER A 337 12.02 -28.64 -16.83
CA SER A 337 11.06 -28.42 -15.73
C SER A 337 10.47 -29.74 -15.24
N GLN A 338 10.72 -30.06 -13.98
CA GLN A 338 10.26 -31.30 -13.33
C GLN A 338 8.74 -31.30 -13.11
N GLU A 339 8.18 -30.13 -12.81
CA GLU A 339 6.75 -29.92 -12.68
C GLU A 339 6.03 -30.22 -13.99
N ALA A 340 6.53 -29.70 -15.11
CA ALA A 340 5.96 -29.91 -16.44
C ALA A 340 6.05 -31.38 -16.88
N LEU A 341 7.22 -32.02 -16.69
CA LEU A 341 7.42 -33.45 -16.96
C LEU A 341 6.45 -34.33 -16.17
N SER A 342 6.28 -34.04 -14.88
CA SER A 342 5.37 -34.79 -14.02
C SER A 342 3.91 -34.61 -14.45
N ALA A 343 3.53 -33.39 -14.88
CA ALA A 343 2.19 -33.10 -15.38
C ALA A 343 1.89 -33.82 -16.71
N LEU A 344 2.83 -33.80 -17.67
CA LEU A 344 2.70 -34.52 -18.94
C LEU A 344 2.61 -36.04 -18.75
N ALA A 345 3.43 -36.61 -17.86
CA ALA A 345 3.35 -38.03 -17.53
C ALA A 345 1.95 -38.41 -17.03
N LYS A 346 1.38 -37.62 -16.11
CA LYS A 346 0.01 -37.82 -15.59
C LYS A 346 -1.06 -37.62 -16.67
N TYR A 347 -0.91 -36.61 -17.52
CA TYR A 347 -1.85 -36.35 -18.62
C TYR A 347 -1.91 -37.50 -19.61
N HIS A 348 -0.75 -37.99 -20.07
CA HIS A 348 -0.70 -39.12 -21.00
C HIS A 348 -1.16 -40.43 -20.35
N GLU A 349 -0.88 -40.69 -19.07
CA GLU A 349 -1.35 -41.88 -18.36
C GLU A 349 -2.88 -41.87 -18.19
N HIS A 350 -3.45 -40.77 -17.70
CA HIS A 350 -4.84 -40.74 -17.21
C HIS A 350 -5.86 -40.15 -18.18
N LYS A 351 -5.46 -39.22 -19.06
CA LYS A 351 -6.38 -38.55 -20.00
C LYS A 351 -6.29 -39.10 -21.42
N ARG A 352 -5.07 -39.31 -21.93
CA ARG A 352 -4.86 -39.84 -23.29
C ARG A 352 -4.72 -41.36 -23.35
N HIS A 353 -4.52 -42.02 -22.20
CA HIS A 353 -4.21 -43.44 -22.09
C HIS A 353 -3.02 -43.88 -22.97
N ASN A 354 -2.10 -42.96 -23.28
CA ASN A 354 -0.88 -43.25 -24.02
C ASN A 354 0.24 -43.56 -23.02
N LEU A 355 0.33 -44.83 -22.64
CA LEU A 355 1.28 -45.29 -21.64
C LEU A 355 2.75 -45.17 -22.08
N GLY A 356 3.03 -45.23 -23.39
CA GLY A 356 4.38 -45.05 -23.93
C GLY A 356 4.91 -43.63 -23.70
N ARG A 357 4.14 -42.62 -24.13
CA ARG A 357 4.46 -41.21 -23.88
C ARG A 357 4.49 -40.87 -22.39
N ALA A 358 3.59 -41.47 -21.60
CA ALA A 358 3.61 -41.29 -20.15
C ALA A 358 4.91 -41.81 -19.51
N LEU A 359 5.44 -42.94 -20.01
CA LEU A 359 6.70 -43.51 -19.54
C LEU A 359 7.90 -42.64 -19.96
N GLU A 360 7.95 -42.17 -21.20
CA GLU A 360 9.01 -41.26 -21.68
C GLU A 360 9.16 -40.03 -20.77
N TYR A 361 8.05 -39.34 -20.48
CA TYR A 361 8.09 -38.18 -19.57
C TYR A 361 8.42 -38.55 -18.12
N ALA A 362 7.97 -39.72 -17.65
CA ALA A 362 8.31 -40.19 -16.30
C ALA A 362 9.79 -40.54 -16.16
N GLU A 363 10.40 -41.11 -17.19
CA GLU A 363 11.83 -41.45 -17.20
C GLU A 363 12.72 -40.21 -17.23
N ALA A 364 12.26 -39.11 -17.84
CA ALA A 364 12.96 -37.83 -17.87
C ALA A 364 12.91 -37.05 -16.53
N LEU A 365 12.10 -37.48 -15.56
CA LEU A 365 12.11 -36.90 -14.22
C LEU A 365 13.45 -37.16 -13.51
N ALA A 366 13.78 -36.29 -12.55
CA ALA A 366 14.94 -36.45 -11.68
C ALA A 366 14.85 -37.75 -10.87
N PRO A 367 15.98 -38.45 -10.63
CA PRO A 367 16.00 -39.67 -9.84
C PRO A 367 15.34 -39.49 -8.46
N SER A 368 14.34 -40.33 -8.19
CA SER A 368 13.61 -40.38 -6.92
C SER A 368 12.87 -41.71 -6.81
N GLU A 369 12.56 -42.14 -5.59
CA GLU A 369 11.73 -43.34 -5.39
C GLU A 369 10.37 -43.23 -6.08
N GLU A 370 9.77 -42.02 -6.10
CA GLU A 370 8.48 -41.80 -6.76
C GLU A 370 8.58 -42.01 -8.28
N ARG A 371 9.65 -41.50 -8.92
CA ARG A 371 9.94 -41.74 -10.33
C ARG A 371 10.05 -43.22 -10.62
N GLU A 372 10.84 -43.95 -9.85
CA GLU A 372 11.07 -45.38 -10.06
C GLU A 372 9.78 -46.19 -9.95
N ARG A 373 8.99 -45.96 -8.89
CA ARG A 373 7.68 -46.59 -8.69
C ARG A 373 6.73 -46.29 -9.85
N ARG A 374 6.71 -45.04 -10.35
CA ARG A 374 5.88 -44.63 -11.50
C ARG A 374 6.31 -45.35 -12.79
N CYS A 375 7.60 -45.37 -13.09
CA CYS A 375 8.14 -46.04 -14.29
C CYS A 375 7.88 -47.55 -14.25
N GLN A 376 8.10 -48.20 -13.11
CA GLN A 376 7.81 -49.64 -12.94
C GLN A 376 6.32 -49.94 -13.16
N ARG A 377 5.43 -49.13 -12.58
CA ARG A 377 3.98 -49.25 -12.78
C ARG A 377 3.58 -49.12 -14.25
N LEU A 378 4.10 -48.11 -14.95
CA LEU A 378 3.82 -47.86 -16.37
C LEU A 378 4.35 -49.00 -17.26
N ARG A 379 5.58 -49.48 -17.03
CA ARG A 379 6.16 -50.64 -17.74
C ARG A 379 5.35 -51.92 -17.52
N LYS A 380 4.82 -52.14 -16.30
CA LYS A 380 3.94 -53.28 -16.02
C LYS A 380 2.62 -53.17 -16.79
N LYS A 381 2.00 -51.98 -16.82
CA LYS A 381 0.75 -51.74 -17.58
C LYS A 381 0.96 -51.95 -19.08
N LEU A 382 2.07 -51.47 -19.64
CA LEU A 382 2.42 -51.68 -21.06
C LEU A 382 2.56 -53.16 -21.41
N ARG A 383 3.22 -53.96 -20.56
CA ARG A 383 3.36 -55.41 -20.76
C ARG A 383 2.06 -56.19 -20.63
N GLY A 384 1.07 -55.67 -19.91
CA GLY A 384 -0.22 -56.32 -19.69
C GLY A 384 -1.37 -55.79 -20.56
N SER A 385 -1.11 -54.83 -21.46
CA SER A 385 -2.11 -54.26 -22.39
C SER A 385 -1.89 -54.71 -23.84
N GLY A 386 -1.03 -55.71 -24.04
CA GLY A 386 -0.68 -56.28 -25.34
C GLY A 386 -1.37 -57.61 -25.59
#